data_AF-A0A151RXZ2-F1
#
_entry.id   AF-A0A151RXZ2-F1
#
_cell.length_a   1.000
_cell.length_b   1.000
_cell.length_c   1.000
_cell.angle_alpha   90.00
_cell.angle_beta   90.00
_cell.angle_gamma   90.00
#
_symmetry.space_group_name_H-M   'P 1'
#
loop_
_entity.id
_entity.type
_entity.pdbx_description
1 polymer ?
#
loop_
_entity_poly.entity_id
_entity_poly.type
_entity_poly.pdbx_seq_one_letter_code
_entity_poly.pdbx_strand_id
1 'polypeptide(L)'
;MGHMTTNLAETINSNLRKIRNLLISAIIMSTYKRCNSLFIQRGKEVNDKLRADHVYTETINKAKRDAESKTNSHHILEFDHHNTRFFMQEIINPREG
;
A
#
# COMPACT_ATOMS: atom_id res chain seq x y z
N MET A 1 -69.49 -11.54 1.04
CA MET A 1 -68.45 -12.47 0.53
C MET A 1 -67.19 -11.67 0.28
N GLY A 2 -66.15 -11.81 1.11
CA GLY A 2 -64.94 -11.00 0.95
C GLY A 2 -63.93 -11.23 2.04
N HIS A 3 -63.49 -12.48 2.23
CA HIS A 3 -62.50 -12.78 3.26
C HIS A 3 -61.48 -13.88 2.91
N MET A 4 -61.63 -14.61 1.80
CA MET A 4 -60.74 -15.73 1.46
C MET A 4 -59.70 -15.44 0.36
N THR A 5 -59.80 -14.32 -0.37
CA THR A 5 -58.87 -13.96 -1.45
C THR A 5 -57.71 -13.06 -1.00
N THR A 6 -57.77 -12.42 0.17
CA THR A 6 -56.73 -11.50 0.69
C THR A 6 -55.51 -12.24 1.25
N ASN A 7 -55.72 -13.39 1.91
CA ASN A 7 -54.67 -14.16 2.58
C ASN A 7 -53.59 -14.71 1.61
N LEU A 8 -54.00 -15.09 0.39
CA LEU A 8 -53.06 -15.63 -0.59
C LEU A 8 -52.11 -14.53 -1.12
N ALA A 9 -52.66 -13.36 -1.45
CA ALA A 9 -51.86 -12.22 -1.92
C ALA A 9 -50.86 -11.75 -0.85
N GLU A 10 -51.28 -11.70 0.41
CA GLU A 10 -50.41 -11.37 1.54
C GLU A 10 -49.29 -12.39 1.75
N THR A 11 -49.63 -13.69 1.68
CA THR A 11 -48.65 -14.79 1.79
C THR A 11 -47.61 -14.73 0.67
N ILE A 12 -48.05 -14.52 -0.57
CA ILE A 12 -47.17 -14.37 -1.73
C ILE A 12 -46.25 -13.16 -1.54
N ASN A 13 -46.79 -12.00 -1.16
CA ASN A 13 -45.99 -10.79 -0.96
C ASN A 13 -44.95 -10.96 0.17
N SER A 14 -45.33 -11.62 1.27
CA SER A 14 -44.42 -11.94 2.38
C SER A 14 -43.26 -12.83 1.91
N ASN A 15 -43.56 -13.85 1.10
CA ASN A 15 -42.55 -14.74 0.54
C ASN A 15 -41.62 -14.01 -0.44
N LEU A 16 -42.17 -13.19 -1.33
CA LEU A 16 -41.37 -12.37 -2.25
C LEU A 16 -40.43 -11.42 -1.49
N ARG A 17 -40.91 -10.81 -0.39
CA ARG A 17 -40.08 -9.97 0.48
C ARG A 17 -38.94 -10.76 1.11
N LYS A 18 -39.19 -11.97 1.60
CA LYS A 18 -38.14 -12.85 2.17
C LYS A 18 -37.10 -13.22 1.11
N ILE A 19 -37.54 -13.64 -0.07
CA ILE A 19 -36.65 -13.99 -1.20
C ILE A 19 -35.79 -12.78 -1.58
N ARG A 20 -36.40 -11.60 -1.71
CA ARG A 20 -35.67 -10.36 -2.02
C ARG A 20 -34.61 -10.05 -0.96
N ASN A 21 -34.94 -10.17 0.32
CA ASN A 21 -33.98 -9.92 1.40
C ASN A 21 -32.81 -10.91 1.37
N LEU A 22 -33.07 -12.18 1.06
CA LEU A 22 -32.03 -13.19 0.89
C LEU A 22 -31.12 -12.88 -0.30
N LEU A 23 -31.69 -12.50 -1.44
CA LEU A 23 -30.93 -12.13 -2.64
C LEU A 23 -30.08 -10.88 -2.39
N ILE A 24 -30.63 -9.85 -1.75
CA ILE A 24 -29.87 -8.64 -1.37
C ILE A 24 -28.69 -9.02 -0.48
N SER A 25 -28.92 -9.86 0.54
CA SER A 25 -27.86 -10.31 1.45
C SER A 25 -26.79 -11.13 0.73
N ALA A 26 -27.19 -11.99 -0.20
CA ALA A 26 -26.26 -12.79 -1.01
C ALA A 26 -25.39 -11.91 -1.91
N ILE A 27 -25.98 -10.90 -2.56
CA ILE A 27 -25.27 -9.94 -3.39
C ILE A 27 -24.25 -9.17 -2.54
N ILE A 28 -24.70 -8.57 -1.43
CA ILE A 28 -23.82 -7.82 -0.51
C ILE A 28 -22.65 -8.68 -0.05
N MET A 29 -22.91 -9.92 0.38
CA MET A 29 -21.85 -10.81 0.85
C MET A 29 -20.89 -11.20 -0.27
N SER A 30 -21.39 -11.45 -1.48
CA SER A 30 -20.53 -11.78 -2.64
C SER A 30 -19.65 -10.60 -3.05
N THR A 31 -20.20 -9.39 -3.09
CA THR A 31 -19.48 -8.17 -3.40
C THR A 31 -18.44 -7.88 -2.33
N TYR A 32 -18.81 -7.98 -1.05
CA TYR A 32 -17.90 -7.78 0.07
C TYR A 32 -16.71 -8.74 0.00
N LYS A 33 -16.96 -10.04 -0.21
CA LYS A 33 -15.90 -11.05 -0.33
C LYS A 33 -14.95 -10.74 -1.48
N ARG A 34 -15.48 -10.38 -2.65
CA ARG A 34 -14.67 -10.02 -3.83
C ARG A 34 -13.81 -8.79 -3.56
N CYS A 35 -14.39 -7.74 -2.98
CA CYS A 35 -13.67 -6.53 -2.61
C CYS A 35 -12.57 -6.83 -1.59
N ASN A 36 -12.89 -7.58 -0.54
CA ASN A 36 -11.93 -7.94 0.50
C ASN A 36 -10.71 -8.70 -0.06
N SER A 37 -10.94 -9.70 -0.91
CA SER A 37 -9.83 -10.42 -1.58
C SER A 37 -8.97 -9.48 -2.43
N LEU A 38 -9.60 -8.56 -3.17
CA LEU A 38 -8.87 -7.59 -3.98
C LEU A 38 -8.03 -6.65 -3.10
N PHE A 39 -8.60 -6.11 -2.02
CA PHE A 39 -7.87 -5.25 -1.08
C PHE A 39 -6.67 -5.96 -0.45
N ILE A 40 -6.84 -7.20 -0.01
CA ILE A 40 -5.74 -8.01 0.54
C ILE A 40 -4.64 -8.20 -0.50
N GLN A 41 -5.00 -8.55 -1.74
CA GLN A 41 -4.02 -8.73 -2.81
C GLN A 41 -3.26 -7.44 -3.10
N ARG A 42 -3.96 -6.31 -3.26
CA ARG A 42 -3.34 -5.00 -3.49
C ARG A 42 -2.46 -4.57 -2.33
N GLY A 43 -2.87 -4.84 -1.09
CA GLY A 43 -2.07 -4.58 0.10
C GLY A 43 -0.75 -5.34 0.08
N LYS A 44 -0.77 -6.63 -0.30
CA LYS A 44 0.45 -7.43 -0.49
C LYS A 44 1.35 -6.86 -1.58
N GLU A 45 0.80 -6.55 -2.75
CA GLU A 45 1.57 -5.98 -3.86
C GLU A 45 2.27 -4.66 -3.48
N VAL A 46 1.58 -3.76 -2.76
CA VAL A 46 2.17 -2.50 -2.28
C VAL A 46 3.24 -2.75 -1.23
N ASN A 47 3.01 -3.65 -0.28
CA ASN A 47 3.99 -4.01 0.73
C ASN A 47 5.25 -4.63 0.11
N ASP A 48 5.10 -5.50 -0.88
CA ASP A 48 6.23 -6.15 -1.57
C ASP A 48 7.06 -5.11 -2.34
N LYS A 49 6.40 -4.16 -3.01
CA LYS A 49 7.08 -3.03 -3.64
C LYS A 49 7.84 -2.16 -2.64
N LEU A 50 7.21 -1.80 -1.52
CA LEU A 50 7.87 -1.01 -0.47
C LEU A 50 9.09 -1.73 0.11
N ARG A 51 9.00 -3.04 0.33
CA ARG A 51 10.14 -3.86 0.77
C ARG A 51 11.25 -3.89 -0.28
N ALA A 52 10.91 -4.04 -1.56
CA ALA A 52 11.89 -4.00 -2.64
C ALA A 52 12.57 -2.62 -2.74
N ASP A 53 11.81 -1.53 -2.66
CA ASP A 53 12.34 -0.16 -2.63
C ASP A 53 13.22 0.09 -1.41
N HIS A 54 12.84 -0.45 -0.24
CA HIS A 54 13.68 -0.38 0.96
C HIS A 54 14.99 -1.14 0.79
N VAL A 55 14.97 -2.33 0.19
CA VAL A 55 16.20 -3.09 -0.12
C VAL A 55 17.07 -2.32 -1.13
N TYR A 56 16.48 -1.69 -2.14
CA TYR A 56 17.22 -0.83 -3.07
C TYR A 56 17.83 0.39 -2.35
N THR A 57 17.06 1.04 -1.46
CA THR A 57 17.51 2.17 -0.65
C THR A 57 18.62 1.77 0.31
N GLU A 58 18.51 0.62 0.98
CA GLU A 58 19.56 0.08 1.85
C GLU A 58 20.81 -0.29 1.06
N THR A 59 20.64 -0.89 -0.12
CA THR A 59 21.75 -1.23 -1.02
C THR A 59 22.45 0.02 -1.54
N ILE A 60 21.70 1.06 -1.94
CA ILE A 60 22.27 2.37 -2.31
C ILE A 60 22.95 3.03 -1.11
N ASN A 61 22.31 3.03 0.06
CA ASN A 61 22.88 3.61 1.26
C ASN A 61 24.15 2.87 1.68
N LYS A 62 24.19 1.55 1.51
CA LYS A 62 25.38 0.74 1.72
C LYS A 62 26.45 1.06 0.69
N ALA A 63 26.11 1.13 -0.60
CA ALA A 63 27.04 1.51 -1.65
C ALA A 63 27.59 2.93 -1.44
N LYS A 64 26.76 3.86 -0.94
CA LYS A 64 27.16 5.20 -0.54
C LYS A 64 28.14 5.16 0.63
N ARG A 65 27.85 4.41 1.70
CA ARG A 65 28.78 4.21 2.83
C ARG A 65 30.08 3.52 2.41
N ASP A 66 30.01 2.55 1.51
CA ASP A 66 31.16 1.83 0.98
C ASP A 66 32.01 2.75 0.07
N ALA A 67 31.37 3.67 -0.66
CA ALA A 67 32.05 4.71 -1.42
C ALA A 67 32.65 5.79 -0.51
N GLU A 68 31.94 6.21 0.53
CA GLU A 68 32.41 7.16 1.55
C GLU A 68 33.56 6.60 2.37
N SER A 69 33.59 5.31 2.67
CA SER A 69 34.72 4.69 3.37
C SER A 69 35.95 4.47 2.49
N LYS A 70 35.78 4.52 1.16
CA LYS A 70 36.85 4.40 0.16
C LYS A 70 37.29 5.73 -0.44
N THR A 71 36.58 6.82 -0.17
CA THR A 71 36.96 8.14 -0.66
C THR A 71 38.12 8.67 0.18
N ASN A 72 39.22 9.02 -0.49
CA ASN A 72 40.30 9.75 0.17
C ASN A 72 40.00 11.24 0.12
N SER A 73 40.16 11.88 1.26
CA SER A 73 40.28 13.32 1.52
C SER A 73 39.02 14.19 1.43
N HIS A 74 38.00 13.95 0.61
CA HIS A 74 36.91 14.95 0.45
C HIS A 74 35.50 14.36 0.57
N HIS A 75 34.72 14.81 1.57
CA HIS A 75 33.32 14.45 1.78
C HIS A 75 32.40 15.64 1.49
N ILE A 76 31.33 15.43 0.70
CA ILE A 76 30.27 16.43 0.51
C ILE A 76 29.23 16.23 1.61
N LEU A 77 29.13 17.19 2.52
CA LEU A 77 28.24 17.14 3.68
C LEU A 77 26.81 17.58 3.33
N GLU A 78 26.67 18.58 2.46
CA GLU A 78 25.38 19.11 2.01
C GLU A 78 25.44 19.58 0.56
N PHE A 79 24.34 19.34 -0.17
CA PHE A 79 24.11 19.90 -1.50
C PHE A 79 22.77 20.64 -1.54
N ASP A 80 22.84 21.96 -1.75
CA ASP A 80 21.66 22.80 -1.98
C ASP A 80 21.37 22.90 -3.48
N HIS A 81 20.29 22.24 -3.90
CA HIS A 81 19.88 22.18 -5.31
C HIS A 81 19.34 23.51 -5.86
N HIS A 82 18.77 24.38 -5.03
CA HIS A 82 18.22 25.66 -5.50
C HIS A 82 19.33 26.64 -5.86
N ASN A 83 20.45 26.56 -5.14
CA ASN A 83 21.58 27.47 -5.29
C ASN A 83 22.80 26.81 -5.94
N THR A 84 22.72 25.52 -6.29
CA THR A 84 23.83 24.72 -6.85
C THR A 84 25.10 24.79 -6.00
N ARG A 85 24.96 24.79 -4.66
CA ARG A 85 26.09 24.94 -3.72
C ARG A 85 26.40 23.63 -3.02
N PHE A 86 27.69 23.36 -2.88
CA PHE A 86 28.23 22.19 -2.18
C PHE A 86 28.98 22.64 -0.94
N PHE A 87 28.65 22.05 0.21
CA PHE A 87 29.45 22.15 1.42
C PHE A 87 30.34 20.90 1.50
N MET A 88 31.65 21.09 1.45
CA MET A 88 32.63 20.01 1.44
C MET A 88 33.53 20.11 2.66
N GLN A 89 33.80 18.98 3.31
CA GLN A 89 34.79 18.85 4.37
C GLN A 89 35.93 17.98 3.87
N GLU A 90 37.14 18.54 3.90
CA GLU A 90 38.36 17.80 3.66
C GLU A 90 38.82 17.12 4.96
N ILE A 91 38.98 15.80 4.96
CA ILE A 91 39.56 15.06 6.08
C ILE A 91 41.00 14.70 5.68
N ILE A 92 41.96 15.42 6.27
CA ILE A 92 43.39 15.15 6.09
C ILE A 92 43.71 13.84 6.84
N ASN A 93 44.03 12.77 6.11
CA ASN A 93 44.51 11.52 6.69
C ASN A 93 45.97 11.68 7.15
N PRO A 94 46.30 11.63 8.46
CA PRO A 94 47.66 11.89 8.96
C PRO A 94 48.64 10.72 8.76
N ARG A 95 48.37 9.81 7.81
CA ARG A 95 49.22 8.62 7.55
C ARG A 95 50.14 8.76 6.34
N GLU A 96 50.20 9.93 5.72
CA GLU A 96 51.25 10.26 4.76
C GLU A 96 52.08 11.42 5.31
N GLY A 97 53.07 11.05 6.13
CA GLY A 97 54.17 11.87 6.61
C GLY A 97 55.41 10.99 6.73
#